data_AF-A0A960U1N3-F1
#
_entry.id   AF-A0A960U1N3-F1
#
_cell.length_a   1.000
_cell.length_b   1.000
_cell.length_c   1.000
_cell.angle_alpha   90.00
_cell.angle_beta   90.00
_cell.angle_gamma   90.00
#
_symmetry.space_group_name_H-M   'P 1'
#
loop_
_entity.id
_entity.type
_entity.pdbx_description
1 polymer ?
#
loop_
_entity_poly.entity_id
_entity_poly.type
_entity_poly.pdbx_seq_one_letter_code
_entity_poly.pdbx_strand_id
1 'polypeptide(L)'
;MKKTEQLCIEKDGVSHYFSFTNQIFLNETSELKVNILEYKQVDKKEHMIAFSWVTDIEITKENAYELMRIARARWKIENETFNTLKNQGYHFEHNYGHGSKNLSNNFATLMILAFLVDQIQQSSCALFRKALGTFHAKRLFWQKIRNLFEIFEFSSMEQLFQAIAYGFKANISIGENSS
;
A
#
# COMPACT_ATOMS: atom_id res chain seq x y z
N MET A 1 -40.91 -6.63 -2.46
CA MET A 1 -39.55 -6.81 -3.00
C MET A 1 -38.88 -5.44 -3.03
N LYS A 2 -37.74 -5.25 -2.34
CA LYS A 2 -37.04 -3.95 -2.39
C LYS A 2 -36.52 -3.73 -3.81
N LYS A 3 -36.67 -2.52 -4.32
CA LYS A 3 -36.31 -2.17 -5.69
C LYS A 3 -34.80 -2.05 -5.78
N THR A 4 -34.19 -2.88 -6.62
CA THR A 4 -32.81 -2.70 -7.03
C THR A 4 -32.76 -1.62 -8.10
N GLU A 5 -31.92 -0.63 -7.90
CA GLU A 5 -31.68 0.43 -8.86
C GLU A 5 -30.39 0.14 -9.62
N GLN A 6 -30.39 0.51 -10.90
CA GLN A 6 -29.26 0.29 -11.79
C GLN A 6 -28.92 1.58 -12.53
N LEU A 7 -27.64 1.75 -12.80
CA LEU A 7 -27.08 2.89 -13.51
C LEU A 7 -25.88 2.43 -14.34
N CYS A 8 -25.74 2.98 -15.54
CA CYS A 8 -24.54 2.84 -16.36
C CYS A 8 -23.95 4.24 -16.61
N ILE A 9 -22.63 4.38 -16.44
CA ILE A 9 -21.88 5.60 -16.72
C ILE A 9 -20.71 5.23 -17.62
N GLU A 10 -20.54 5.93 -18.74
CA GLU A 10 -19.32 5.85 -19.53
C GLU A 10 -18.39 7.00 -19.18
N LYS A 11 -17.14 6.70 -18.85
CA LYS A 11 -16.14 7.73 -18.52
C LYS A 11 -14.74 7.26 -18.87
N ASP A 12 -13.95 8.12 -19.51
CA ASP A 12 -12.57 7.84 -19.93
C ASP A 12 -12.42 6.57 -20.79
N GLY A 13 -13.48 6.20 -21.51
CA GLY A 13 -13.56 4.98 -22.31
C GLY A 13 -13.66 3.69 -21.49
N VAL A 14 -14.13 3.78 -20.25
CA VAL A 14 -14.50 2.68 -19.37
C VAL A 14 -16.00 2.74 -19.14
N SER A 15 -16.68 1.59 -19.29
CA SER A 15 -18.09 1.45 -18.94
C SER A 15 -18.22 1.05 -17.48
N HIS A 16 -18.99 1.80 -16.71
CA HIS A 16 -19.21 1.62 -15.27
C HIS A 16 -20.66 1.25 -15.01
N TYR A 17 -20.90 0.05 -14.49
CA TYR A 17 -22.22 -0.45 -14.15
C TYR A 17 -22.39 -0.48 -12.64
N PHE A 18 -23.49 0.05 -12.15
CA PHE A 18 -23.85 0.09 -10.74
C PHE A 18 -25.20 -0.59 -10.54
N SER A 19 -25.29 -1.38 -9.47
CA SER A 19 -26.52 -1.99 -8.99
C SER A 19 -26.56 -1.77 -7.48
N PHE A 20 -27.62 -1.18 -6.95
CA PHE A 20 -27.70 -0.93 -5.51
C PHE A 20 -29.10 -1.13 -4.96
N THR A 21 -29.14 -1.48 -3.68
CA THR A 21 -30.39 -1.63 -2.91
C THR A 21 -30.19 -1.07 -1.51
N ASN A 22 -31.06 -0.14 -1.12
CA ASN A 22 -31.01 0.48 0.20
C ASN A 22 -31.86 -0.29 1.22
N GLN A 23 -31.49 -0.14 2.49
CA GLN A 23 -32.25 -0.55 3.66
C GLN A 23 -32.48 -2.05 3.80
N ILE A 24 -31.66 -2.92 3.22
CA ILE A 24 -31.78 -4.38 3.35
C ILE A 24 -31.22 -4.87 4.69
N PHE A 25 -31.77 -5.95 5.23
CA PHE A 25 -31.23 -6.54 6.46
C PHE A 25 -29.85 -7.14 6.18
N LEU A 26 -28.90 -6.92 7.10
CA LEU A 26 -27.53 -7.42 6.94
C LEU A 26 -27.48 -8.96 6.90
N ASN A 27 -28.32 -9.62 7.69
CA ASN A 27 -28.51 -11.07 7.69
C ASN A 27 -29.89 -11.43 8.24
N GLU A 28 -30.27 -12.71 8.20
CA GLU A 28 -31.59 -13.21 8.61
C GLU A 28 -31.94 -12.92 10.09
N THR A 29 -30.93 -12.74 10.93
CA THR A 29 -31.08 -12.56 12.39
C THR A 29 -30.93 -11.12 12.85
N SER A 30 -30.50 -10.21 11.97
CA SER A 30 -30.13 -8.85 12.33
C SER A 30 -31.24 -7.87 12.00
N GLU A 31 -31.56 -6.99 12.96
CA GLU A 31 -32.43 -5.83 12.72
C GLU A 31 -31.69 -4.68 12.00
N LEU A 32 -30.36 -4.79 11.87
CA LEU A 32 -29.54 -3.77 11.21
C LEU A 32 -29.83 -3.75 9.72
N LYS A 33 -30.27 -2.58 9.24
CA LYS A 33 -30.46 -2.31 7.82
C LYS A 33 -29.22 -1.62 7.25
N VAL A 34 -28.82 -2.08 6.07
CA VAL A 34 -27.65 -1.59 5.34
C VAL A 34 -28.01 -1.33 3.89
N ASN A 35 -27.14 -0.61 3.19
CA ASN A 35 -27.22 -0.34 1.77
C ASN A 35 -26.10 -1.11 1.07
N ILE A 36 -26.44 -1.83 0.00
CA ILE A 36 -25.45 -2.58 -0.80
C ILE A 36 -25.25 -1.87 -2.14
N LEU A 37 -23.98 -1.65 -2.48
CA LEU A 37 -23.53 -1.18 -3.79
C LEU A 37 -22.72 -2.28 -4.48
N GLU A 38 -23.20 -2.75 -5.61
CA GLU A 38 -22.46 -3.60 -6.54
C GLU A 38 -21.99 -2.76 -7.73
N TYR A 39 -20.76 -3.01 -8.16
CA TYR A 39 -20.12 -2.27 -9.23
C TYR A 39 -19.35 -3.20 -10.16
N LYS A 40 -19.46 -2.96 -11.46
CA LYS A 40 -18.65 -3.60 -12.48
C LYS A 40 -18.08 -2.53 -13.40
N GLN A 41 -16.84 -2.70 -13.83
CA GLN A 41 -16.30 -1.91 -14.93
C GLN A 41 -15.75 -2.80 -16.03
N VAL A 42 -15.88 -2.32 -17.26
CA VAL A 42 -15.34 -2.96 -18.46
C VAL A 42 -14.46 -1.94 -19.17
N ASP A 43 -13.19 -2.28 -19.36
CA ASP A 43 -12.23 -1.45 -20.08
C ASP A 43 -12.33 -1.65 -21.62
N LYS A 44 -11.58 -0.86 -22.39
CA LYS A 44 -11.54 -0.97 -23.86
C LYS A 44 -11.03 -2.31 -24.40
N LYS A 45 -10.39 -3.12 -23.54
CA LYS A 45 -9.86 -4.45 -23.87
C LYS A 45 -10.80 -5.55 -23.38
N GLU A 46 -12.04 -5.19 -23.00
CA GLU A 46 -13.05 -6.09 -22.46
C GLU A 46 -12.66 -6.75 -21.13
N HIS A 47 -11.64 -6.23 -20.43
CA HIS A 47 -11.36 -6.71 -19.09
C HIS A 47 -12.42 -6.20 -18.12
N MET A 48 -13.05 -7.15 -17.44
CA MET A 48 -14.08 -6.88 -16.45
C MET A 48 -13.53 -7.08 -15.04
N ILE A 49 -13.80 -6.11 -14.17
CA ILE A 49 -13.60 -6.26 -12.72
C ILE A 49 -14.87 -5.87 -11.98
N ALA A 50 -15.16 -6.60 -10.92
CA ALA A 50 -16.37 -6.44 -10.11
C ALA A 50 -16.03 -6.24 -8.64
N PHE A 51 -16.84 -5.44 -7.96
CA PHE A 51 -16.71 -5.14 -6.54
C PHE A 51 -18.09 -4.99 -5.91
N SER A 52 -18.18 -5.27 -4.61
CA SER A 52 -19.39 -5.04 -3.81
C SER A 52 -19.02 -4.40 -2.48
N TRP A 53 -19.86 -3.48 -2.02
CA TRP A 53 -19.68 -2.75 -0.77
C TRP A 53 -20.98 -2.68 0.01
N VAL A 54 -20.83 -2.63 1.34
CA VAL A 54 -21.91 -2.39 2.30
C VAL A 54 -21.64 -1.04 2.96
N THR A 55 -22.66 -0.20 3.07
CA THR A 55 -22.57 1.13 3.70
C THR A 55 -23.86 1.49 4.42
N ASP A 56 -23.76 2.36 5.42
CA ASP A 56 -24.85 3.04 6.10
C ASP A 56 -25.32 4.31 5.35
N ILE A 57 -24.52 4.80 4.39
CA ILE A 57 -24.85 5.95 3.54
C ILE A 57 -25.91 5.53 2.52
N GLU A 58 -27.00 6.29 2.41
CA GLU A 58 -28.03 6.04 1.39
C GLU A 58 -27.44 6.21 -0.02
N ILE A 59 -27.62 5.19 -0.85
CA ILE A 59 -27.09 5.17 -2.21
C ILE A 59 -28.16 5.72 -3.15
N THR A 60 -27.78 6.69 -3.97
CA THR A 60 -28.61 7.23 -5.04
C THR A 60 -27.84 7.17 -6.36
N LYS A 61 -28.53 7.41 -7.47
CA LYS A 61 -27.87 7.44 -8.79
C LYS A 61 -26.83 8.57 -8.88
N GLU A 62 -27.05 9.64 -8.13
CA GLU A 62 -26.21 10.83 -8.11
C GLU A 62 -24.91 10.58 -7.33
N ASN A 63 -24.95 9.78 -6.26
CA ASN A 63 -23.79 9.55 -5.39
C ASN A 63 -23.08 8.20 -5.62
N ALA A 64 -23.68 7.23 -6.34
CA ALA A 64 -23.13 5.89 -6.52
C ALA A 64 -21.71 5.87 -7.10
N TYR A 65 -21.43 6.76 -8.05
CA TYR A 65 -20.09 6.89 -8.65
C TYR A 65 -19.06 7.40 -7.63
N GLU A 66 -19.41 8.39 -6.81
CA GLU A 66 -18.53 8.95 -5.78
C GLU A 66 -18.27 7.94 -4.65
N LEU A 67 -19.32 7.26 -4.19
CA LEU A 67 -19.19 6.19 -3.18
C LEU A 67 -18.25 5.08 -3.65
N MET A 68 -18.37 4.65 -4.92
CA MET A 68 -17.44 3.69 -5.52
C MET A 68 -16.00 4.22 -5.52
N ARG A 69 -15.79 5.49 -5.88
CA ARG A 69 -14.45 6.10 -5.89
C ARG A 69 -13.82 6.11 -4.50
N ILE A 70 -14.58 6.43 -3.47
CA ILE A 70 -14.15 6.37 -2.06
C ILE A 70 -13.80 4.93 -1.67
N ALA A 71 -14.68 3.98 -1.98
CA ALA A 71 -14.49 2.58 -1.64
C ALA A 71 -13.25 1.97 -2.35
N ARG A 72 -13.00 2.37 -3.60
CA ARG A 72 -11.78 2.01 -4.34
C ARG A 72 -10.52 2.66 -3.77
N ALA A 73 -10.62 3.87 -3.22
CA ALA A 73 -9.49 4.49 -2.52
C ALA A 73 -9.08 3.68 -1.28
N ARG A 74 -10.05 3.17 -0.49
CA ARG A 74 -9.77 2.26 0.63
C ARG A 74 -9.04 0.99 0.17
N TRP A 75 -9.52 0.36 -0.91
CA TRP A 75 -8.86 -0.81 -1.48
C TRP A 75 -7.41 -0.51 -1.93
N LYS A 76 -7.19 0.67 -2.52
CA LYS A 76 -5.84 1.10 -2.92
C LYS A 76 -4.93 1.27 -1.71
N ILE A 77 -5.42 1.90 -0.63
CA ILE A 77 -4.67 2.04 0.63
C ILE A 77 -4.30 0.68 1.21
N GLU A 78 -5.22 -0.29 1.20
CA GLU A 78 -4.98 -1.66 1.66
C GLU A 78 -3.93 -2.39 0.81
N ASN A 79 -4.07 -2.34 -0.51
CA ASN A 79 -3.20 -3.07 -1.41
C ASN A 79 -1.82 -2.45 -1.64
N GLU A 80 -1.68 -1.14 -1.45
CA GLU A 80 -0.41 -0.45 -1.61
C GLU A 80 0.23 -0.20 -0.24
N THR A 81 -0.37 0.66 0.59
CA THR A 81 0.23 1.11 1.86
C THR A 81 0.28 -0.03 2.88
N PHE A 82 -0.83 -0.67 3.19
CA PHE A 82 -0.83 -1.75 4.20
C PHE A 82 -0.03 -2.96 3.72
N ASN A 83 -0.15 -3.37 2.46
CA ASN A 83 0.68 -4.43 1.91
C ASN A 83 2.18 -4.11 2.01
N THR A 84 2.58 -2.85 1.78
CA THR A 84 3.97 -2.42 1.96
C THR A 84 4.40 -2.52 3.43
N LEU A 85 3.59 -1.98 4.34
CA LEU A 85 3.87 -2.03 5.79
C LEU A 85 3.97 -3.47 6.31
N LYS A 86 3.20 -4.40 5.73
CA LYS A 86 3.23 -5.82 6.11
C LYS A 86 4.40 -6.58 5.49
N ASN A 87 4.56 -6.48 4.17
CA ASN A 87 5.34 -7.43 3.38
C ASN A 87 6.66 -6.87 2.82
N GLN A 88 6.89 -5.56 2.88
CA GLN A 88 8.03 -4.91 2.22
C GLN A 88 9.12 -4.44 3.20
N GLY A 89 9.23 -5.12 4.34
CA GLY A 89 10.34 -4.97 5.30
C GLY A 89 10.04 -4.10 6.53
N TYR A 90 8.82 -3.59 6.69
CA TYR A 90 8.40 -2.87 7.91
C TYR A 90 7.83 -3.80 8.98
N HIS A 91 7.27 -4.96 8.61
CA HIS A 91 6.78 -5.98 9.54
C HIS A 91 5.68 -5.49 10.50
N PHE A 92 4.74 -4.68 9.98
CA PHE A 92 3.66 -4.07 10.78
C PHE A 92 2.73 -5.07 11.49
N GLU A 93 2.69 -6.33 11.03
CA GLU A 93 1.92 -7.39 11.70
C GLU A 93 2.60 -7.94 12.97
N HIS A 94 3.89 -7.62 13.20
CA HIS A 94 4.62 -8.11 14.36
C HIS A 94 4.48 -7.14 15.55
N ASN A 95 4.04 -7.68 16.68
CA ASN A 95 3.98 -6.91 17.92
C ASN A 95 5.33 -6.93 18.63
N TYR A 96 6.11 -5.86 18.48
CA TYR A 96 7.43 -5.71 19.10
C TYR A 96 7.40 -5.35 20.60
N GLY A 97 6.23 -5.22 21.22
CA GLY A 97 6.08 -4.67 22.58
C GLY A 97 5.33 -5.56 23.56
N HIS A 98 5.58 -6.86 23.55
CA HIS A 98 4.97 -7.80 24.50
C HIS A 98 5.30 -7.44 25.96
N GLY A 99 4.29 -7.47 26.84
CA GLY A 99 4.46 -7.46 28.30
C GLY A 99 4.74 -6.10 28.97
N SER A 100 4.77 -4.98 28.23
CA SER A 100 5.01 -3.65 28.79
C SER A 100 3.98 -2.61 28.34
N LYS A 101 3.61 -1.70 29.25
CA LYS A 101 2.62 -0.64 28.98
C LYS A 101 3.16 0.30 27.90
N ASN A 102 2.39 0.51 26.83
CA ASN A 102 2.68 1.38 25.68
C ASN A 102 3.84 0.97 24.76
N LEU A 103 4.59 -0.10 25.05
CA LEU A 103 5.76 -0.47 24.25
C LEU A 103 5.38 -0.87 22.82
N SER A 104 4.28 -1.60 22.65
CA SER A 104 3.74 -1.96 21.33
C SER A 104 3.35 -0.72 20.53
N ASN A 105 2.72 0.26 21.18
CA ASN A 105 2.35 1.53 20.57
C ASN A 105 3.58 2.34 20.14
N ASN A 106 4.62 2.39 20.97
CA ASN A 106 5.84 3.12 20.65
C ASN A 106 6.55 2.53 19.43
N PHE A 107 6.70 1.20 19.35
CA PHE A 107 7.29 0.55 18.18
C PHE A 107 6.43 0.71 16.91
N ALA A 108 5.11 0.63 17.04
CA ALA A 108 4.22 0.93 15.92
C ALA A 108 4.39 2.37 15.43
N THR A 109 4.50 3.33 16.36
CA THR A 109 4.70 4.75 16.03
C THR A 109 6.04 4.99 15.34
N LEU A 110 7.13 4.40 15.86
CA LEU A 110 8.47 4.51 15.25
C LEU A 110 8.50 3.89 13.85
N MET A 111 7.81 2.78 13.63
CA MET A 111 7.68 2.15 12.32
C MET A 111 6.93 3.04 11.32
N ILE A 112 5.82 3.66 11.73
CA ILE A 112 5.10 4.62 10.89
C ILE A 112 5.95 5.86 10.60
N LEU A 113 6.74 6.34 11.57
CA LEU A 113 7.67 7.45 11.38
C LEU A 113 8.77 7.08 10.37
N ALA A 114 9.37 5.89 10.47
CA ALA A 114 10.35 5.41 9.51
C ALA A 114 9.75 5.31 8.10
N PHE A 115 8.54 4.76 7.98
CA PHE A 115 7.81 4.72 6.72
C PHE A 115 7.57 6.12 6.14
N LEU A 116 7.18 7.10 6.97
CA LEU A 116 7.00 8.50 6.53
C LEU A 116 8.30 9.09 5.99
N VAL A 117 9.42 8.90 6.69
CA VAL A 117 10.74 9.38 6.24
C VAL A 117 11.10 8.76 4.89
N ASP A 118 10.87 7.46 4.71
CA ASP A 118 11.13 6.77 3.44
C ASP A 118 10.25 7.31 2.30
N GLN A 119 8.99 7.64 2.58
CA GLN A 119 8.09 8.24 1.59
C GLN A 119 8.53 9.66 1.22
N ILE A 120 9.02 10.45 2.18
CA ILE A 120 9.61 11.77 1.92
C ILE A 120 10.87 11.62 1.05
N GLN A 121 11.76 10.67 1.34
CA GLN A 121 12.94 10.42 0.52
C GLN A 121 12.56 10.00 -0.91
N GLN A 122 11.59 9.11 -1.07
CA GLN A 122 11.07 8.72 -2.39
C GLN A 122 10.48 9.91 -3.16
N SER A 123 9.78 10.82 -2.49
CA SER A 123 9.18 12.00 -3.14
C SER A 123 10.21 13.05 -3.51
N SER A 124 11.18 13.32 -2.63
CA SER A 124 12.05 14.49 -2.73
C SER A 124 13.44 14.19 -3.31
N CYS A 125 13.92 12.93 -3.28
CA CYS A 125 15.29 12.59 -3.67
C CYS A 125 15.33 11.73 -4.95
N ALA A 126 15.82 12.34 -6.04
CA ALA A 126 15.96 11.65 -7.33
C ALA A 126 16.99 10.51 -7.28
N LEU A 127 18.10 10.70 -6.56
CA LEU A 127 19.13 9.66 -6.40
C LEU A 127 18.56 8.46 -5.64
N PHE A 128 17.82 8.70 -4.56
CA PHE A 128 17.15 7.65 -3.80
C PHE A 128 16.17 6.87 -4.68
N ARG A 129 15.31 7.56 -5.44
CA ARG A 129 14.39 6.90 -6.38
C ARG A 129 15.12 6.02 -7.39
N LYS A 130 16.25 6.50 -7.91
CA LYS A 130 17.06 5.74 -8.86
C LYS A 130 17.66 4.49 -8.22
N ALA A 131 18.24 4.63 -7.02
CA ALA A 131 18.78 3.52 -6.25
C ALA A 131 17.70 2.48 -5.89
N LEU A 132 16.52 2.94 -5.47
CA LEU A 132 15.39 2.06 -5.19
C LEU A 132 14.90 1.34 -6.46
N GLY A 133 14.88 2.04 -7.60
CA GLY A 133 14.45 1.52 -8.90
C GLY A 133 15.31 0.38 -9.47
N THR A 134 16.49 0.10 -8.89
CA THR A 134 17.31 -1.07 -9.27
C THR A 134 16.80 -2.37 -8.64
N PHE A 135 15.75 -2.33 -7.81
CA PHE A 135 15.18 -3.49 -7.12
C PHE A 135 13.70 -3.67 -7.41
N HIS A 136 13.25 -4.93 -7.48
CA HIS A 136 11.83 -5.27 -7.65
C HIS A 136 11.02 -5.24 -6.33
N ALA A 137 11.68 -5.19 -5.16
CA ALA A 137 11.04 -5.17 -3.85
C ALA A 137 11.82 -4.29 -2.86
N LYS A 138 11.12 -3.49 -2.05
CA LYS A 138 11.76 -2.57 -1.09
C LYS A 138 12.57 -3.32 -0.04
N ARG A 139 12.12 -4.50 0.39
CA ARG A 139 12.86 -5.36 1.33
C ARG A 139 14.30 -5.66 0.86
N LEU A 140 14.49 -5.89 -0.44
CA LEU A 140 15.81 -6.17 -1.03
C LEU A 140 16.68 -4.92 -1.06
N PHE A 141 16.08 -3.77 -1.35
CA PHE A 141 16.78 -2.49 -1.29
C PHE A 141 17.27 -2.18 0.14
N TRP A 142 16.41 -2.37 1.15
CA TRP A 142 16.80 -2.21 2.56
C TRP A 142 17.91 -3.18 2.97
N GLN A 143 17.84 -4.43 2.53
CA GLN A 143 18.90 -5.40 2.75
C GLN A 143 20.21 -4.95 2.09
N LYS A 144 20.18 -4.42 0.87
CA LYS A 144 21.38 -3.92 0.20
C LYS A 144 22.01 -2.74 0.94
N ILE A 145 21.20 -1.79 1.41
CA ILE A 145 21.68 -0.65 2.21
C ILE A 145 22.41 -1.17 3.45
N ARG A 146 21.80 -2.05 4.24
CA ARG A 146 22.42 -2.63 5.44
C ARG A 146 23.73 -3.35 5.11
N ASN A 147 23.71 -4.23 4.11
CA ASN A 147 24.90 -4.98 3.73
C ASN A 147 26.07 -4.07 3.31
N LEU A 148 25.80 -3.02 2.52
CA LEU A 148 26.86 -2.09 2.13
C LEU A 148 27.37 -1.28 3.31
N PHE A 149 26.45 -0.82 4.16
CA PHE A 149 26.79 -0.05 5.36
C PHE A 149 27.61 -0.86 6.37
N GLU A 150 27.38 -2.17 6.48
CA GLU A 150 28.12 -3.08 7.36
C GLU A 150 29.51 -3.44 6.83
N ILE A 151 29.69 -3.48 5.50
CA ILE A 151 30.93 -3.96 4.85
C ILE A 151 31.88 -2.81 4.49
N PHE A 152 31.35 -1.63 4.16
CA PHE A 152 32.12 -0.51 3.65
C PHE A 152 31.90 0.75 4.49
N GLU A 153 32.96 1.53 4.64
CA GLU A 153 32.88 2.88 5.18
C GLU A 153 32.48 3.87 4.06
N PHE A 154 31.41 4.63 4.29
CA PHE A 154 30.94 5.67 3.39
C PHE A 154 31.05 7.03 4.07
N SER A 155 31.51 8.04 3.33
CA SER A 155 31.58 9.43 3.79
C SER A 155 30.20 10.09 3.93
N SER A 156 29.19 9.55 3.25
CA SER A 156 27.82 10.06 3.26
C SER A 156 26.81 9.03 2.76
N MET A 157 25.53 9.24 3.11
CA MET A 157 24.42 8.47 2.53
C MET A 157 24.30 8.67 1.03
N GLU A 158 24.71 9.84 0.51
CA GLU A 158 24.74 10.09 -0.94
C GLU A 158 25.67 9.10 -1.65
N GLN A 159 26.89 8.91 -1.13
CA GLN A 159 27.86 7.97 -1.68
C GLN A 159 27.33 6.53 -1.65
N LEU A 160 26.65 6.14 -0.57
CA LEU A 160 25.99 4.84 -0.47
C LEU A 160 24.90 4.67 -1.53
N PHE A 161 24.04 5.67 -1.73
CA PHE A 161 23.00 5.60 -2.75
C PHE A 161 23.56 5.65 -4.18
N GLN A 162 24.64 6.38 -4.42
CA GLN A 162 25.36 6.35 -5.70
C GLN A 162 25.92 4.95 -5.98
N ALA A 163 26.55 4.31 -4.98
CA ALA A 163 27.06 2.95 -5.11
C ALA A 163 25.96 1.94 -5.44
N ILE A 164 24.75 2.12 -4.91
CA ILE A 164 23.60 1.27 -5.25
C ILE A 164 23.06 1.60 -6.65
N ALA A 165 22.86 2.87 -6.97
CA ALA A 165 22.24 3.31 -8.22
C ALA A 165 23.13 3.08 -9.46
N TYR A 166 24.44 3.16 -9.31
CA TYR A 166 25.41 3.13 -10.41
C TYR A 166 26.39 1.95 -10.34
N GLY A 167 26.35 1.19 -9.24
CA GLY A 167 27.38 0.19 -8.93
C GLY A 167 28.61 0.81 -8.29
N PHE A 168 29.50 -0.05 -7.82
CA PHE A 168 30.78 0.34 -7.21
C PHE A 168 31.85 -0.71 -7.51
N LYS A 169 33.12 -0.32 -7.36
CA LYS A 169 34.27 -1.23 -7.38
C LYS A 169 34.91 -1.17 -6.00
N ALA A 170 35.21 -2.34 -5.43
CA ALA A 170 35.89 -2.45 -4.14
C ALA A 170 37.18 -3.24 -4.33
N ASN A 171 38.28 -2.73 -3.77
CA ASN A 171 39.54 -3.46 -3.69
C ASN A 171 39.58 -4.13 -2.31
N ILE A 172 39.58 -5.46 -2.29
CA ILE A 172 39.57 -6.25 -1.06
C ILE A 172 41.01 -6.72 -0.80
N SER A 173 41.59 -6.29 0.32
CA SER A 173 42.82 -6.85 0.85
C SER A 173 42.46 -7.85 1.95
N ILE A 174 42.81 -9.12 1.75
CA ILE A 174 42.65 -10.15 2.78
C ILE A 174 43.86 -10.03 3.71
N GLY A 175 43.62 -9.80 5.00
CA GLY A 175 44.69 -9.91 6.00
C GLY A 175 45.09 -11.37 6.15
N GLU A 176 46.39 -11.66 6.07
CA GLU A 176 46.89 -12.93 6.61
C GLU A 176 46.75 -12.86 8.13
N ASN A 177 46.07 -13.86 8.73
CA ASN A 177 45.92 -13.94 10.18
C ASN A 177 47.31 -13.84 10.83
N SER A 178 47.54 -12.79 11.61
CA SER A 178 48.65 -12.74 12.55
C SER A 178 48.38 -13.77 13.65
N SER A 179 49.13 -14.87 13.59
CA SER A 179 49.24 -15.94 14.60
C SER A 179 49.48 -15.41 16.01
#